data_AF-A0A015JU25-F1
#
_entry.id   AF-A0A015JU25-F1
#
_cell.length_a   1.000
_cell.length_b   1.000
_cell.length_c   1.000
_cell.angle_alpha   90.00
_cell.angle_beta   90.00
_cell.angle_gamma   90.00
#
_symmetry.space_group_name_H-M   'P 1'
#
loop_
_entity.id
_entity.type
_entity.pdbx_description
1 polymer ?
#
loop_
_entity_poly.entity_id
_entity_poly.type
_entity_poly.pdbx_seq_one_letter_code
_entity_poly.pdbx_strand_id
1 'polypeptide(L)'
;MKQSLDYLTIDISSFTYHPLKRYYSEASQIILQNLGQVLPPKLEYLCLDLFYVESNDFEVFLKNSQDTFINKLLIRKINSQDILPYIKEYYIMKNKRVKYLSIYDLSSVGSKRDIDLFSLKDEVKEFGLYNIKVQSYNSSVIYDHMRVID
;
A
#
# COMPACT_ATOMS: atom_id res chain seq x y z
N MET A 1 6.67 -19.26 -22.22
CA MET A 1 6.11 -17.89 -22.07
C MET A 1 6.31 -17.46 -20.63
N LYS A 2 7.09 -16.41 -20.38
CA LYS A 2 7.23 -15.82 -19.05
C LYS A 2 6.10 -14.79 -18.92
N GLN A 3 4.99 -15.16 -18.30
CA GLN A 3 3.98 -14.17 -17.92
C GLN A 3 4.62 -13.28 -16.85
N SER A 4 4.94 -12.03 -17.19
CA SER A 4 5.37 -11.04 -16.20
C SER A 4 4.13 -10.33 -15.68
N LEU A 5 3.78 -10.60 -14.43
CA LEU A 5 2.83 -9.76 -13.72
C LEU A 5 3.53 -8.42 -13.47
N ASP A 6 3.10 -7.37 -14.16
CA ASP A 6 3.67 -6.02 -14.03
C ASP A 6 2.80 -5.10 -13.16
N TYR A 7 1.49 -5.37 -13.09
CA TYR A 7 0.50 -4.58 -12.36
C TYR A 7 -0.35 -5.50 -11.48
N LEU A 8 -0.47 -5.17 -10.19
CA LEU A 8 -1.32 -5.89 -9.25
C LEU A 8 -2.12 -4.89 -8.41
N THR A 9 -3.44 -5.06 -8.39
CA THR A 9 -4.34 -4.36 -7.47
C THR A 9 -5.08 -5.39 -6.64
N ILE A 10 -5.09 -5.21 -5.33
CA ILE A 10 -5.90 -5.98 -4.38
C ILE A 10 -6.77 -4.99 -3.63
N ASP A 11 -8.08 -5.04 -3.87
CA ASP A 11 -9.06 -4.21 -3.15
C ASP A 11 -10.01 -5.09 -2.35
N ILE A 12 -9.86 -5.01 -1.02
CA ILE A 12 -10.74 -5.65 -0.04
C ILE A 12 -11.32 -4.62 0.94
N SER A 13 -11.31 -3.35 0.54
CA SER A 13 -11.66 -2.20 1.37
C SER A 13 -13.16 -1.89 1.43
N SER A 14 -13.98 -2.64 0.70
CA SER A 14 -15.35 -2.29 0.30
C SER A 14 -16.46 -2.47 1.35
N PHE A 15 -16.17 -2.71 2.64
CA PHE A 15 -17.22 -3.14 3.57
C PHE A 15 -17.07 -2.59 5.00
N THR A 16 -17.05 -1.26 5.13
CA THR A 16 -16.97 -0.55 6.42
C THR A 16 -18.24 -0.67 7.29
N TYR A 17 -19.38 -1.05 6.71
CA TYR A 17 -20.69 -1.16 7.40
C TYR A 17 -21.29 -2.57 7.40
N HIS A 18 -20.50 -3.58 7.06
CA HIS A 18 -21.02 -4.93 6.84
C HIS A 18 -20.79 -5.84 8.07
N PRO A 19 -21.73 -6.75 8.41
CA PRO A 19 -21.53 -7.79 9.43
C PRO A 19 -20.34 -8.73 9.16
N LEU A 20 -19.69 -8.61 7.98
CA LEU A 20 -18.55 -9.41 7.57
C LEU A 20 -17.19 -8.74 7.85
N LYS A 21 -17.17 -7.64 8.61
CA LYS A 21 -15.96 -6.91 9.02
C LYS A 21 -14.77 -7.79 9.41
N ARG A 22 -15.05 -8.85 10.18
CA ARG A 22 -14.06 -9.82 10.64
C ARG A 22 -13.40 -10.57 9.48
N TYR A 23 -14.15 -10.97 8.45
CA TYR A 23 -13.59 -11.68 7.30
C TYR A 23 -12.68 -10.79 6.45
N TYR A 24 -12.96 -9.49 6.34
CA TYR A 24 -12.07 -8.55 5.64
C TYR A 24 -10.79 -8.27 6.41
N SER A 25 -10.88 -8.23 7.74
CA SER A 25 -9.70 -8.17 8.61
C SER A 25 -8.83 -9.42 8.43
N GLU A 26 -9.45 -10.61 8.47
CA GLU A 26 -8.75 -11.89 8.27
C GLU A 26 -8.14 -11.99 6.86
N ALA A 27 -8.84 -11.52 5.82
CA ALA A 27 -8.32 -11.47 4.46
C ALA A 27 -7.11 -10.52 4.34
N SER A 28 -7.17 -9.33 4.95
CA SER A 28 -6.04 -8.38 4.96
C SER A 28 -4.80 -9.00 5.60
N GLN A 29 -5.00 -9.70 6.72
CA GLN A 29 -3.93 -10.42 7.41
C GLN A 29 -3.31 -11.51 6.52
N ILE A 30 -4.15 -12.38 5.93
CA ILE A 30 -3.69 -13.45 5.04
C ILE A 30 -2.91 -12.88 3.84
N ILE A 31 -3.40 -11.80 3.25
CA ILE A 31 -2.72 -11.13 2.13
C ILE A 31 -1.34 -10.63 2.57
N LEU A 32 -1.24 -9.88 3.68
CA LEU A 32 0.04 -9.34 4.13
C LEU A 32 1.05 -10.43 4.51
N GLN A 33 0.61 -11.50 5.14
CA GLN A 33 1.50 -12.59 5.54
C GLN A 33 2.09 -13.38 4.36
N ASN A 34 1.34 -13.52 3.26
CA ASN A 34 1.72 -14.40 2.16
C ASN A 34 2.17 -13.66 0.89
N LEU A 35 1.63 -12.48 0.60
CA LEU A 35 1.79 -11.81 -0.70
C LEU A 35 3.26 -11.59 -1.05
N GLY A 36 4.07 -11.12 -0.10
CA GLY A 36 5.48 -10.79 -0.36
C GLY A 36 6.30 -11.97 -0.90
N GLN A 37 5.98 -13.21 -0.50
CA GLN A 37 6.71 -14.41 -0.91
C GLN A 37 6.43 -14.82 -2.35
N VAL A 38 5.30 -14.40 -2.90
CA VAL A 38 4.83 -14.79 -4.25
C VAL A 38 4.94 -13.65 -5.25
N LEU A 39 5.37 -12.45 -4.81
CA LEU A 39 5.59 -11.33 -5.72
C LEU A 39 6.71 -11.65 -6.73
N PRO A 40 6.56 -11.23 -7.99
CA PRO A 40 7.64 -11.34 -8.96
C PRO A 40 8.80 -10.39 -8.56
N PRO A 41 10.03 -10.60 -9.05
CA PRO A 41 11.18 -9.75 -8.69
C PRO A 41 11.01 -8.26 -9.04
N LYS A 42 10.07 -7.93 -9.93
CA LYS A 42 9.77 -6.57 -10.33
C LYS A 42 8.27 -6.40 -10.60
N LEU A 43 7.71 -5.32 -10.08
CA LEU A 43 6.40 -4.78 -10.42
C LEU A 43 6.54 -3.33 -10.89
N GLU A 44 5.75 -2.96 -11.88
CA GLU A 44 5.54 -1.56 -12.25
C GLU A 44 4.54 -0.90 -11.30
N TYR A 45 3.56 -1.66 -10.81
CA TYR A 45 2.50 -1.14 -9.95
C TYR A 45 2.00 -2.19 -8.96
N LEU A 46 1.93 -1.81 -7.69
CA LEU A 46 1.25 -2.55 -6.63
C LEU A 46 0.30 -1.62 -5.88
N CYS A 47 -0.98 -1.94 -5.88
CA CYS A 47 -2.00 -1.25 -5.08
C CYS A 47 -2.65 -2.21 -4.09
N LEU A 48 -2.62 -1.85 -2.81
CA LEU A 48 -3.22 -2.61 -1.72
C LEU A 48 -4.23 -1.73 -1.00
N ASP A 49 -5.51 -2.06 -1.13
CA ASP A 49 -6.59 -1.41 -0.39
C ASP A 49 -7.10 -2.37 0.68
N LEU A 50 -6.66 -2.14 1.91
CA LEU A 50 -6.74 -3.08 3.02
C LEU A 50 -7.57 -2.52 4.19
N PHE A 51 -8.04 -3.43 5.04
CA PHE A 51 -8.96 -3.14 6.13
C PHE A 51 -8.48 -3.77 7.45
N TYR A 52 -8.38 -2.99 8.53
CA TYR A 52 -7.86 -3.46 9.83
C TYR A 52 -6.46 -4.09 9.73
N VAL A 53 -5.51 -3.32 9.19
CA VAL A 53 -4.11 -3.72 9.13
C VAL A 53 -3.45 -3.51 10.49
N GLU A 54 -2.99 -4.60 11.08
CA GLU A 54 -2.04 -4.60 12.20
C GLU A 54 -0.64 -4.31 11.70
N SER A 55 0.13 -3.51 12.45
CA SER A 55 1.44 -3.06 11.97
C SER A 55 2.46 -4.20 11.83
N ASN A 56 2.36 -5.24 12.67
CA ASN A 56 3.20 -6.43 12.61
C ASN A 56 2.98 -7.25 11.33
N ASP A 57 1.73 -7.44 10.89
CA ASP A 57 1.44 -8.15 9.63
C ASP A 57 2.00 -7.35 8.44
N PHE A 58 1.92 -6.02 8.50
CA PHE A 58 2.51 -5.16 7.49
C PHE A 58 4.05 -5.26 7.47
N GLU A 59 4.70 -5.33 8.63
CA GLU A 59 6.15 -5.57 8.70
C GLU A 59 6.56 -6.91 8.07
N VAL A 60 5.76 -7.98 8.28
CA VAL A 60 5.98 -9.28 7.64
C VAL A 60 5.89 -9.16 6.11
N PHE A 61 4.88 -8.44 5.59
CA PHE A 61 4.76 -8.17 4.15
C PHE A 61 6.03 -7.49 3.61
N LEU A 62 6.52 -6.45 4.28
CA LEU A 62 7.73 -5.73 3.88
C LEU A 62 8.96 -6.65 3.87
N LYS A 63 9.17 -7.44 4.92
CA LYS A 63 10.28 -8.39 5.02
C LYS A 63 10.23 -9.44 3.90
N ASN A 64 9.06 -10.01 3.66
CA ASN A 64 8.88 -11.02 2.62
C ASN A 64 9.03 -10.45 1.20
N SER A 65 8.78 -9.15 1.02
CA SER A 65 8.87 -8.50 -0.30
C SER A 65 10.26 -7.92 -0.60
N GLN A 66 11.30 -8.14 0.24
CA GLN A 66 12.58 -7.41 0.18
C GLN A 66 13.36 -7.52 -1.14
N ASP A 67 13.11 -8.61 -1.88
CA ASP A 67 13.73 -8.91 -3.17
C ASP A 67 12.89 -8.44 -4.37
N THR A 68 11.72 -7.86 -4.11
CA THR A 68 10.86 -7.28 -5.15
C THR A 68 11.14 -5.79 -5.30
N PHE A 69 11.40 -5.35 -6.53
CA PHE A 69 11.36 -3.92 -6.88
C PHE A 69 9.94 -3.51 -7.29
N ILE A 70 9.42 -2.43 -6.74
CA ILE A 70 8.06 -1.93 -7.03
C ILE A 70 8.20 -0.48 -7.51
N ASN A 71 7.92 -0.20 -8.78
CA ASN A 71 8.04 1.18 -9.26
C ASN A 71 7.03 2.11 -8.55
N LYS A 72 5.74 1.73 -8.50
CA LYS A 72 4.68 2.47 -7.81
C LYS A 72 4.01 1.61 -6.75
N LEU A 73 4.11 2.01 -5.48
CA LEU A 73 3.42 1.37 -4.36
C LEU A 73 2.32 2.28 -3.83
N LEU A 74 1.08 1.80 -3.89
CA LEU A 74 -0.10 2.47 -3.36
C LEU A 74 -0.68 1.63 -2.22
N ILE A 75 -0.95 2.27 -1.10
CA ILE A 75 -1.57 1.63 0.05
C ILE A 75 -2.74 2.50 0.52
N ARG A 76 -3.95 1.97 0.45
CA ARG A 76 -5.09 2.52 1.18
C ARG A 76 -5.35 1.63 2.38
N LYS A 77 -5.44 2.23 3.56
CA LYS A 77 -5.73 1.49 4.80
C LYS A 77 -6.96 2.07 5.46
N ILE A 78 -7.85 1.21 5.94
CA ILE A 78 -9.08 1.63 6.62
C ILE A 78 -9.09 1.08 8.05
N ASN A 79 -9.24 1.95 9.05
CA ASN A 79 -9.25 1.60 10.48
C ASN A 79 -8.04 0.76 10.92
N SER A 80 -6.88 1.05 10.34
CA SER A 80 -5.64 0.32 10.56
C SER A 80 -4.71 1.04 11.53
N GLN A 81 -3.78 0.30 12.11
CA GLN A 81 -2.67 0.88 12.86
C GLN A 81 -1.77 1.74 11.96
N ASP A 82 -0.85 2.49 12.59
CA ASP A 82 0.15 3.26 11.85
C ASP A 82 1.23 2.31 11.30
N ILE A 83 1.44 2.39 9.99
CA ILE A 83 2.40 1.57 9.23
C ILE A 83 3.63 2.38 8.80
N LEU A 84 3.56 3.71 8.92
CA LEU A 84 4.59 4.61 8.41
C LEU A 84 5.98 4.36 9.01
N PRO A 85 6.14 4.08 10.32
CA PRO A 85 7.44 3.76 10.91
C PRO A 85 8.13 2.58 10.23
N TYR A 86 7.38 1.53 9.89
CA TYR A 86 7.92 0.31 9.27
C TYR A 86 8.38 0.55 7.83
N ILE A 87 7.63 1.38 7.09
CA ILE A 87 8.01 1.80 5.74
C ILE A 87 9.34 2.55 5.76
N LYS A 88 9.51 3.43 6.76
CA LYS A 88 10.73 4.21 6.94
C LYS A 88 11.92 3.35 7.38
N GLU A 89 11.70 2.48 8.37
CA GLU A 89 12.78 1.73 9.02
C GLU A 89 13.35 0.61 8.12
N TYR A 90 12.52 -0.11 7.39
CA TYR A 90 12.93 -1.39 6.80
C TYR A 90 12.99 -1.41 5.27
N TYR A 91 11.95 -0.97 4.57
CA TYR A 91 11.73 -1.42 3.19
C TYR A 91 12.10 -0.40 2.12
N ILE A 92 11.58 0.82 2.25
CA ILE A 92 11.62 1.79 1.16
C ILE A 92 12.91 2.63 1.21
N MET A 93 13.25 3.18 2.37
CA MET A 93 14.35 4.13 2.51
C MET A 93 15.73 3.47 2.47
N LYS A 94 15.90 2.29 3.08
CA LYS A 94 17.21 1.58 3.10
C LYS A 94 17.51 0.85 1.80
N ASN A 95 16.54 0.12 1.26
CA ASN A 95 16.76 -0.79 0.12
C ASN A 95 16.39 -0.19 -1.24
N LYS A 96 15.85 1.04 -1.27
CA LYS A 96 15.47 1.78 -2.50
C LYS A 96 14.60 0.93 -3.45
N ARG A 97 13.70 0.13 -2.89
CA ARG A 97 12.82 -0.80 -3.63
C ARG A 97 11.58 -0.13 -4.21
N VAL A 98 11.26 1.08 -3.78
CA VAL A 98 10.08 1.85 -4.21
C VAL A 98 10.51 3.20 -4.77
N LYS A 99 9.99 3.57 -5.94
CA LYS A 99 10.26 4.88 -6.56
C LYS A 99 9.15 5.89 -6.30
N TYR A 100 7.89 5.46 -6.36
CA TYR A 100 6.71 6.28 -6.10
C TYR A 100 5.88 5.67 -4.98
N LEU A 101 5.53 6.47 -3.98
CA LEU A 101 4.78 6.04 -2.81
C LEU A 101 3.51 6.88 -2.65
N SER A 102 2.38 6.22 -2.42
CA SER A 102 1.13 6.86 -2.02
C SER A 102 0.50 6.08 -0.89
N ILE A 103 0.16 6.76 0.20
CA ILE A 103 -0.53 6.15 1.34
C ILE A 103 -1.73 7.00 1.69
N TYR A 104 -2.88 6.36 1.81
CA TYR A 104 -4.12 7.00 2.22
C TYR A 104 -4.71 6.29 3.43
N ASP A 105 -4.76 6.99 4.55
CA ASP A 105 -5.34 6.50 5.80
C ASP A 105 -6.78 6.97 5.92
N LEU A 106 -7.71 6.03 5.81
CA LEU A 106 -9.14 6.27 5.98
C LEU A 106 -9.56 5.89 7.40
N SER A 107 -10.22 6.81 8.08
CA SER A 107 -10.81 6.53 9.38
C SER A 107 -12.33 6.45 9.24
N SER A 108 -12.90 5.27 9.45
CA SER A 108 -14.36 5.11 9.43
C SER A 108 -15.01 5.36 10.79
N VAL A 109 -14.26 5.81 11.81
CA VAL A 109 -14.75 6.03 13.17
C VAL A 109 -14.50 7.46 13.62
N GLY A 110 -15.54 8.30 13.47
CA GLY A 110 -15.98 9.38 14.37
C GLY A 110 -15.06 10.52 14.82
N SER A 111 -13.74 10.46 14.65
CA SER A 111 -12.84 11.50 15.18
C SER A 111 -11.48 11.63 14.50
N LYS A 112 -11.01 10.65 13.72
CA LYS A 112 -9.82 10.83 12.89
C LYS A 112 -10.22 11.27 11.49
N ARG A 113 -9.55 12.31 11.00
CA ARG A 113 -9.67 12.76 9.60
C ARG A 113 -8.92 11.78 8.71
N ASP A 114 -9.39 11.64 7.49
CA ASP A 114 -8.66 10.93 6.46
C ASP A 114 -7.37 11.69 6.13
N ILE A 115 -6.26 10.97 5.98
CA ILE A 115 -4.94 11.54 5.78
C ILE A 115 -4.31 10.94 4.53
N ASP A 116 -4.06 11.79 3.55
CA ASP A 116 -3.15 11.48 2.44
C ASP A 116 -1.72 11.82 2.85
N LEU A 117 -0.78 10.88 2.75
CA LEU A 117 0.63 11.10 3.03
C LEU A 117 1.19 12.30 2.26
N PHE A 118 0.70 12.55 1.04
CA PHE A 118 1.11 13.70 0.23
C PHE A 118 0.81 15.05 0.89
N SER A 119 -0.18 15.12 1.79
CA SER A 119 -0.51 16.34 2.54
C SER A 119 0.44 16.62 3.70
N LEU A 120 1.22 15.62 4.14
CA LEU A 120 2.18 15.72 5.24
C LEU A 120 3.53 16.22 4.70
N LYS A 121 3.70 17.54 4.60
CA LYS A 121 4.85 18.15 3.92
C LYS A 121 6.21 17.72 4.47
N ASP A 122 6.34 17.50 5.77
CA ASP A 122 7.62 17.11 6.37
C ASP A 122 7.94 15.63 6.08
N GLU A 123 6.94 14.76 6.10
CA GLU A 123 7.04 13.37 5.65
C GLU A 123 7.47 13.30 4.16
N VAL A 124 6.82 14.09 3.30
CA VAL A 124 7.16 14.16 1.86
C VAL A 124 8.62 14.56 1.65
N LYS A 125 9.11 15.55 2.41
CA LYS A 125 10.52 15.97 2.35
C LYS A 125 11.45 14.85 2.80
N GLU A 126 11.11 14.16 3.90
CA GLU A 126 11.92 13.06 4.44
C GLU A 126 12.07 11.93 3.41
N PHE A 127 10.97 11.46 2.81
CA PHE A 127 11.04 10.47 1.73
C PHE A 127 11.86 10.94 0.52
N GLY A 128 11.79 12.24 0.21
CA GLY A 128 12.59 12.87 -0.85
C GLY A 128 14.10 12.71 -0.65
N LEU A 129 14.59 12.71 0.60
CA LEU A 129 16.01 12.48 0.92
C LEU A 129 16.50 11.09 0.48
N TYR A 130 15.58 10.15 0.30
CA TYR A 130 15.85 8.77 -0.11
C TYR A 130 15.49 8.51 -1.58
N ASN A 131 15.18 9.57 -2.34
CA ASN A 131 14.73 9.52 -3.74
C ASN A 131 13.37 8.81 -3.94
N ILE A 132 12.51 8.80 -2.93
CA ILE A 132 11.12 8.34 -3.07
C ILE A 132 10.23 9.54 -3.34
N LYS A 133 9.49 9.48 -4.43
CA LYS A 133 8.51 10.50 -4.78
C LYS A 133 7.16 10.14 -4.17
N VAL A 134 6.78 10.86 -3.12
CA VAL A 134 5.41 10.78 -2.58
C VAL A 134 4.43 11.44 -3.54
N GLN A 135 3.31 10.79 -3.83
CA GLN A 135 2.23 11.29 -4.68
C GLN A 135 0.89 11.16 -3.96
N SER A 136 -0.06 12.05 -4.27
CA SER A 136 -1.43 11.91 -3.76
C SER A 136 -2.04 10.61 -4.26
N TYR A 137 -2.70 9.89 -3.35
CA TYR A 137 -3.26 8.58 -3.64
C TYR A 137 -4.30 8.63 -4.77
N ASN A 138 -5.23 9.58 -4.71
CA ASN A 138 -6.32 9.72 -5.70
C ASN A 138 -5.81 10.07 -7.11
N SER A 139 -4.61 10.67 -7.22
CA SER A 139 -3.99 10.95 -8.52
C SER A 139 -3.13 9.79 -9.03
N SER A 140 -2.81 8.81 -8.18
CA SER A 140 -1.93 7.68 -8.51
C SER A 140 -2.69 6.41 -8.84
N VAL A 141 -3.91 6.26 -8.33
CA VAL A 141 -4.72 5.04 -8.51
C VAL A 141 -5.10 4.86 -9.98
N ILE A 142 -4.95 3.63 -10.49
CA ILE A 142 -5.37 3.26 -11.83
C ILE A 142 -6.75 2.59 -11.68
N TYR A 143 -7.80 3.30 -12.08
CA TYR A 143 -9.13 2.73 -12.16
C TYR A 143 -9.24 1.91 -13.46
N ASP A 144 -9.64 0.65 -13.34
CA ASP A 144 -9.82 -0.28 -14.47
C ASP A 144 -10.84 0.25 -15.52
N HIS A 145 -11.68 1.22 -15.15
CA HIS A 145 -12.68 1.85 -16.01
C HIS A 145 -12.17 3.03 -16.87
N MET A 146 -10.89 3.42 -16.79
CA MET A 146 -10.33 4.53 -17.60
C MET A 146 -9.51 4.10 -18.82
N ARG A 147 -9.58 2.83 -19.24
CA ARG A 147 -9.26 2.46 -20.63
C ARG A 147 -10.46 2.80 -21.54
N VAL A 148 -10.74 4.09 -21.72
CA VAL A 148 -11.35 4.51 -22.98
C VAL A 148 -10.18 4.49 -23.96
N ILE A 149 -10.23 3.50 -24.84
CA ILE A 149 -9.36 3.41 -26.01
C ILE A 149 -9.71 4.62 -26.87
N ASP A 150 -8.74 5.51 -27.08
CA ASP A 150 -8.69 6.37 -28.27
C ASP A 150 -7.82 5.67 -29.34
#